data_AF-A0A521KYG4-F1
#
_entry.id   AF-A0A521KYG4-F1
#
_cell.length_a   1.000
_cell.length_b   1.000
_cell.length_c   1.000
_cell.angle_alpha   90.00
_cell.angle_beta   90.00
_cell.angle_gamma   90.00
#
_symmetry.space_group_name_H-M   'P 1'
#
loop_
_entity.id
_entity.type
_entity.pdbx_description
1 polymer ?
#
loop_
_entity_poly.entity_id
_entity_poly.type
_entity_poly.pdbx_seq_one_letter_code
_entity_poly.pdbx_strand_id
1 'polypeptide(L)' 'MDPVSWLLALGSLAVSFFVIAHLLVALVLIIPTWRICTRAGFSGALSLFHLVPFIGSFIVMGVLAFSTWPAGEAGPRR' A
#
# COMPACT_ATOMS: atom_id res chain seq x y z
N MET A 1 5.66 -38.82 9.76
CA MET A 1 5.79 -37.48 9.13
C MET A 1 7.22 -37.05 9.36
N ASP A 2 7.99 -36.96 8.29
CA ASP A 2 9.39 -36.51 8.33
C ASP A 2 9.46 -35.03 8.77
N PRO A 3 10.52 -34.61 9.48
CA PRO A 3 10.66 -33.26 10.00
C PRO A 3 10.60 -32.16 8.92
N VAL A 4 10.93 -32.49 7.66
CA VAL A 4 10.85 -31.54 6.53
C VAL A 4 9.40 -31.19 6.21
N SER A 5 8.49 -32.16 6.23
CA SER A 5 7.05 -31.92 6.03
C SER A 5 6.45 -30.92 7.03
N TRP A 6 6.88 -30.96 8.30
CA TRP A 6 6.46 -30.00 9.32
C TRP A 6 6.97 -28.59 9.05
N LEU A 7 8.23 -28.45 8.62
CA LEU A 7 8.81 -27.14 8.27
C LEU A 7 8.08 -26.51 7.08
N LEU A 8 7.76 -27.32 6.07
CA LEU A 8 7.01 -26.85 4.90
C LEU A 8 5.56 -26.47 5.26
N ALA A 9 4.89 -27.27 6.09
CA ALA A 9 3.53 -26.98 6.55
C ALA A 9 3.47 -25.68 7.36
N LEU A 10 4.37 -25.51 8.34
CA LEU A 10 4.45 -24.31 9.15
C LEU A 10 4.83 -23.07 8.32
N GLY A 11 5.79 -23.21 7.40
CA GLY A 11 6.17 -22.16 6.47
C GLY A 11 5.02 -21.72 5.56
N SER A 12 4.27 -22.68 5.00
CA SER A 12 3.10 -22.37 4.16
C SER A 12 2.01 -21.65 4.96
N LEU A 13 1.72 -22.09 6.19
CA LEU A 13 0.71 -21.45 7.03
C LEU A 13 1.10 -20.00 7.37
N ALA A 14 2.37 -19.77 7.70
CA ALA A 14 2.89 -18.43 7.97
C ALA A 14 2.76 -17.53 6.74
N VAL A 15 3.20 -17.99 5.56
CA VAL A 15 3.08 -17.21 4.31
C VAL A 15 1.62 -16.91 3.99
N SER A 16 0.72 -17.90 4.10
CA SER A 16 -0.72 -17.69 3.89
C SER A 16 -1.27 -16.64 4.85
N PHE A 17 -0.93 -16.70 6.13
CA PHE A 17 -1.35 -15.71 7.12
C PHE A 17 -0.85 -14.30 6.76
N PHE A 18 0.43 -14.17 6.40
CA PHE A 18 1.01 -12.89 5.98
C PHE A 18 0.31 -12.31 4.74
N VAL A 19 0.03 -13.14 3.73
CA VAL A 19 -0.68 -12.70 2.51
C VAL A 19 -2.10 -12.25 2.84
N ILE A 20 -2.83 -13.01 3.66
CA ILE A 20 -4.20 -12.66 4.07
C ILE A 20 -4.19 -11.35 4.86
N ALA A 21 -3.30 -11.22 5.85
CA ALA A 21 -3.16 -10.00 6.65
C ALA A 21 -2.81 -8.79 5.76
N HIS A 22 -1.91 -8.96 4.80
CA HIS A 22 -1.55 -7.91 3.84
C HIS A 22 -2.74 -7.46 3.01
N LEU A 23 -3.53 -8.40 2.46
CA LEU A 23 -4.73 -8.08 1.68
C LEU A 23 -5.76 -7.31 2.49
N LEU A 24 -5.98 -7.69 3.76
CA LEU A 24 -6.88 -6.97 4.66
C LEU A 24 -6.40 -5.54 4.92
N VAL A 25 -5.12 -5.36 5.25
CA VAL A 25 -4.54 -4.03 5.49
C VAL A 25 -4.58 -3.19 4.23
N ALA A 26 -4.21 -3.76 3.08
CA ALA A 26 -4.28 -3.08 1.79
C ALA A 26 -5.70 -2.58 1.50
N LEU A 27 -6.72 -3.42 1.71
CA LEU A 27 -8.12 -3.04 1.49
C LEU A 27 -8.55 -1.87 2.37
N VAL A 28 -8.15 -1.87 3.65
CA VAL A 28 -8.43 -0.75 4.57
C VAL A 28 -7.68 0.51 4.15
N LEU A 29 -6.41 0.39 3.70
CA LEU A 29 -5.59 1.52 3.28
C LEU A 29 -5.99 2.13 1.93
N ILE A 30 -6.66 1.37 1.05
CA ILE A 30 -7.15 1.88 -0.23
C ILE A 30 -8.06 3.10 -0.03
N ILE A 31 -8.99 3.06 0.93
CA ILE A 31 -9.95 4.14 1.17
C ILE A 31 -9.26 5.48 1.56
N PRO A 32 -8.44 5.56 2.63
CA PRO A 32 -7.78 6.79 3.00
C PRO A 32 -6.80 7.24 1.92
N THR A 33 -6.08 6.32 1.29
CA THR A 33 -5.15 6.65 0.20
C THR A 33 -5.89 7.22 -1.00
N TRP A 34 -7.04 6.66 -1.40
CA TRP A 34 -7.87 7.17 -2.48
C TRP A 34 -8.29 8.61 -2.18
N ARG A 35 -8.72 8.90 -0.95
CA ARG A 35 -9.08 10.24 -0.51
C ARG A 35 -7.90 11.21 -0.61
N ILE A 36 -6.70 10.79 -0.23
CA ILE A 36 -5.48 11.61 -0.33
C ILE A 36 -5.11 11.86 -1.80
N CYS A 37 -5.05 10.82 -2.63
CA CYS A 37 -4.76 10.94 -4.07
C CYS A 37 -5.73 11.91 -4.75
N THR A 38 -7.04 11.79 -4.47
CA THR A 38 -8.07 12.67 -5.04
C THR A 38 -7.88 14.12 -4.59
N ARG A 39 -7.49 14.36 -3.34
CA ARG A 39 -7.21 15.72 -2.81
C ARG A 39 -5.94 16.32 -3.41
N ALA A 40 -4.94 15.49 -3.69
CA ALA A 40 -3.70 15.90 -4.34
C ALA A 40 -3.85 16.08 -5.87
N GLY A 41 -5.05 15.87 -6.44
CA GLY A 41 -5.30 16.00 -7.88
C GLY A 41 -4.89 14.78 -8.72
N PHE A 42 -4.51 13.68 -8.06
CA PHE A 42 -4.22 12.41 -8.70
C PHE A 42 -5.47 11.56 -8.89
N SER A 43 -5.41 10.59 -9.81
CA SER A 43 -6.49 9.62 -9.96
C SER A 43 -6.57 8.75 -8.71
N GLY A 44 -7.79 8.56 -8.17
CA GLY A 44 -8.00 7.69 -7.01
C GLY A 44 -7.57 6.24 -7.25
N ALA A 45 -7.48 5.82 -8.52
CA ALA A 45 -6.98 4.51 -8.92
C ALA A 45 -5.52 4.25 -8.50
N LEU A 46 -4.72 5.30 -8.21
CA LEU A 46 -3.39 5.11 -7.63
C LEU A 46 -3.44 4.36 -6.29
N SER A 47 -4.52 4.48 -5.52
CA SER A 47 -4.67 3.73 -4.27
C SER A 47 -4.74 2.21 -4.48
N LEU A 48 -5.24 1.74 -5.63
CA LEU A 48 -5.35 0.31 -5.95
C LEU A 48 -3.99 -0.39 -6.06
N PHE A 49 -2.90 0.35 -6.28
CA PHE A 49 -1.56 -0.22 -6.25
C PHE A 49 -1.22 -0.84 -4.89
N HIS A 50 -1.87 -0.44 -3.78
CA HIS A 50 -1.69 -1.11 -2.48
C HIS A 50 -2.04 -2.61 -2.48
N LEU A 51 -2.82 -3.09 -3.47
CA LEU A 51 -3.10 -4.52 -3.65
C LEU A 51 -1.86 -5.32 -4.09
N VAL A 52 -0.84 -4.65 -4.65
CA VAL A 52 0.42 -5.29 -5.04
C VAL A 52 1.39 -5.24 -3.86
N PRO A 53 1.70 -6.39 -3.23
CA PRO A 53 2.58 -6.41 -2.07
C PRO A 53 3.98 -5.90 -2.42
N PHE A 54 4.61 -5.31 -1.42
CA PHE A 54 5.93 -4.65 -1.50
C PHE A 54 5.92 -3.44 -2.44
N ILE A 55 5.89 -3.65 -3.75
CA ILE A 55 6.17 -2.62 -4.76
C ILE A 55 5.05 -1.57 -4.80
N GLY A 56 3.79 -1.99 -4.67
CA GLY A 56 2.63 -1.13 -4.83
C GLY A 56 2.57 0.03 -3.86
N SER A 57 2.75 -0.23 -2.56
CA SER A 57 2.78 0.83 -1.54
C SER A 57 3.96 1.79 -1.74
N PHE A 58 5.13 1.30 -2.15
CA PHE A 58 6.28 2.17 -2.43
C PHE A 58 6.03 3.09 -3.61
N ILE A 59 5.35 2.62 -4.67
CA ILE A 59 4.98 3.46 -5.81
C ILE A 59 4.06 4.59 -5.34
N VAL A 60 2.99 4.27 -4.60
CA VAL A 60 2.05 5.31 -4.13
C VAL A 60 2.75 6.32 -3.24
N MET A 61 3.58 5.85 -2.31
CA MET A 61 4.32 6.73 -1.41
C MET A 61 5.33 7.60 -2.15
N GLY A 62 6.05 7.05 -3.13
CA GLY A 62 6.97 7.81 -3.98
C GLY A 62 6.24 8.86 -4.81
N VAL A 63 5.11 8.49 -5.45
CA VAL A 63 4.30 9.44 -6.20
C VAL A 63 3.85 10.58 -5.30
N LEU A 64 3.26 10.30 -4.13
CA LEU A 64 2.81 11.33 -3.18
C LEU A 64 3.96 12.19 -2.64
N ALA A 65 5.13 11.61 -2.40
CA ALA A 65 6.28 12.30 -1.82
C ALA A 65 6.96 13.27 -2.81
N PHE A 66 6.99 12.92 -4.10
CA PHE A 66 7.67 13.72 -5.12
C PHE A 66 6.73 14.53 -6.02
N SER A 67 5.41 14.29 -5.92
CA SER A 67 4.42 15.11 -6.58
C SER A 67 4.34 16.51 -5.98
N THR A 68 4.09 17.52 -6.80
CA THR A 68 3.68 18.86 -6.34
C THR A 68 2.23 18.84 -5.88
N TRP A 69 1.96 19.38 -4.69
CA TRP A 69 0.63 19.33 -4.10
C TRP A 69 -0.13 20.61 -4.47
N PRO A 70 -1.31 20.52 -5.10
CA PRO A 70 -2.03 21.70 -5.58
C PRO A 70 -2.45 22.69 -4.47
N ALA A 71 -2.42 22.27 -3.19
CA ALA A 71 -2.77 23.10 -2.03
C ALA A 71 -1.60 23.37 -1.07
N GLY A 72 -0.35 22.98 -1.41
CA GLY A 72 0.78 22.94 -0.46
C GLY A 72 1.96 23.87 -0.76
N GLU A 73 2.28 24.12 -2.03
CA GLU A 73 3.45 24.94 -2.40
C GLU A 73 3.17 26.44 -2.57
N ALA A 74 1.95 26.91 -2.32
CA ALA A 74 1.58 28.32 -2.44
C ALA A 74 1.09 28.91 -1.10
N GLY A 75 2.05 29.30 -0.27
CA GLY A 75 1.85 30.39 0.67
C GLY A 75 2.96 31.43 0.46
N PRO A 76 2.75 32.50 -0.32
CA PRO A 76 3.64 33.66 -0.24
C PRO A 76 3.46 34.22 1.17
N ARG A 77 4.41 33.91 2.05
CA ARG A 77 4.53 34.61 3.33
C ARG A 77 4.98 36.03 2.99
N ARG A 78 4.00 36.93 2.88
CA ARG A 78 4.21 38.37 2.97
C ARG A 78 4.88 38.72 4.30
#